data_AF-A0A7C8Z8J9-F1
#
_entry.id   AF-A0A7C8Z8J9-F1
#
_cell.length_a   1.000
_cell.length_b   1.000
_cell.length_c   1.000
_cell.angle_alpha   90.00
_cell.angle_beta   90.00
_cell.angle_gamma   90.00
#
_symmetry.space_group_name_H-M   'P 1'
#
loop_
_entity.id
_entity.type
_entity.pdbx_description
1 polymer ?
#
loop_
_entity_poly.entity_id
_entity_poly.type
_entity_poly.pdbx_seq_one_letter_code
_entity_poly.pdbx_strand_id
1 'polypeptide(L)'
;VKRNEVTKDGLFSVGEMECMGCCVNAPMITVADYSRGSEGYTYNYYEDVTPKRVVEIVEMLQKGDKPPPGTQNPNRIKAGPEGGNATLLSEPKPPPCRDLDAC
;
A
#
# COMPACT_ATOMS: atom_id res chain seq x y z
N VAL A 1 -7.47 -2.92 -21.18
CA VAL A 1 -7.99 -1.60 -21.60
C VAL A 1 -6.81 -0.70 -21.93
N LYS A 2 -6.95 0.32 -22.79
CA LYS A 2 -5.87 1.32 -22.91
C LYS A 2 -5.83 2.17 -21.63
N ARG A 3 -4.74 2.92 -21.45
CA ARG A 3 -4.60 3.87 -20.32
C ARG A 3 -5.82 4.81 -20.29
N ASN A 4 -6.38 5.02 -19.10
CA ASN A 4 -7.55 5.84 -18.81
C ASN A 4 -8.88 5.37 -19.46
N GLU A 5 -8.93 4.18 -20.05
CA GLU A 5 -10.19 3.56 -20.46
C GLU A 5 -10.77 2.71 -19.33
N VAL A 6 -12.10 2.70 -19.22
CA VAL A 6 -12.82 1.83 -18.30
C VAL A 6 -13.05 0.47 -18.98
N THR A 7 -12.98 -0.60 -18.21
CA THR A 7 -13.31 -1.95 -18.67
C THR A 7 -14.76 -2.06 -19.09
N LYS A 8 -15.08 -3.03 -19.97
CA LYS A 8 -16.44 -3.19 -20.51
C LYS A 8 -17.48 -3.54 -19.45
N ASP A 9 -17.05 -4.15 -18.36
CA ASP A 9 -17.85 -4.46 -17.18
C ASP A 9 -18.04 -3.24 -16.24
N GLY A 10 -17.39 -2.10 -16.54
CA GLY A 10 -17.52 -0.87 -15.76
C GLY A 10 -16.80 -0.88 -14.42
N LEU A 11 -16.04 -1.93 -14.11
CA LEU A 11 -15.47 -2.14 -12.78
C LEU A 11 -14.10 -1.50 -12.57
N PHE A 12 -13.22 -1.55 -13.58
CA PHE A 12 -11.83 -1.13 -13.43
C PHE A 12 -11.41 -0.11 -14.48
N SER A 13 -10.50 0.78 -14.07
CA SER A 13 -9.77 1.68 -14.96
C SER A 13 -8.31 1.72 -14.53
N VAL A 14 -7.41 1.92 -15.48
CA VAL A 14 -5.97 1.98 -15.21
C VAL A 14 -5.45 3.36 -15.57
N GLY A 15 -4.99 4.08 -14.56
CA GLY A 15 -4.27 5.34 -14.70
C GLY A 15 -2.83 5.18 -14.26
N GLU A 16 -1.93 5.89 -14.93
CA GLU A 16 -0.54 6.03 -14.47
C GLU A 16 -0.43 7.37 -13.76
N MET A 17 0.16 7.30 -12.58
CA MET A 17 0.35 8.38 -11.63
C MET A 17 1.86 8.56 -11.38
N GLU A 18 2.23 9.74 -10.91
CA GLU A 18 3.59 10.07 -10.50
C GLU A 18 3.97 9.36 -9.18
N CYS A 19 4.96 9.89 -8.48
CA CYS A 19 5.37 9.38 -7.18
C CYS A 19 4.19 9.29 -6.19
N MET A 20 3.92 8.07 -5.72
CA MET A 20 2.87 7.75 -4.75
C MET A 20 3.41 7.59 -3.32
N GLY A 21 4.67 7.91 -3.07
CA GLY A 21 5.29 7.83 -1.73
C GLY A 21 5.70 6.43 -1.26
N CYS A 22 5.46 5.38 -2.06
CA CYS A 22 5.81 4.00 -1.73
C CYS A 22 7.16 3.55 -2.31
N CYS A 23 8.15 4.46 -2.39
CA CYS A 23 9.35 4.25 -3.20
C CYS A 23 10.24 3.09 -2.72
N VAL A 24 10.38 2.91 -1.40
CA VAL A 24 11.17 1.80 -0.84
C VAL A 24 10.48 0.45 -1.04
N ASN A 25 9.17 0.48 -1.26
CA ASN A 25 8.32 -0.66 -1.58
C ASN A 25 7.95 -0.72 -3.06
N ALA A 26 8.74 -0.10 -3.93
CA ALA A 26 8.57 -0.25 -5.36
C ALA A 26 8.86 -1.70 -5.77
N PRO A 27 8.13 -2.27 -6.75
CA PRO A 27 6.99 -1.70 -7.50
C PRO A 27 5.66 -1.68 -6.73
N MET A 28 4.73 -0.79 -7.09
CA MET A 28 3.47 -0.58 -6.37
C MET A 28 2.27 -0.32 -7.31
N ILE A 29 1.06 -0.54 -6.79
CA ILE A 29 -0.22 -0.16 -7.40
C ILE A 29 -1.16 0.37 -6.33
N THR A 30 -1.88 1.44 -6.62
CA THR A 30 -2.92 1.96 -5.72
C THR A 30 -4.30 1.69 -6.30
N VAL A 31 -5.20 1.20 -5.45
CA VAL A 31 -6.59 0.97 -5.82
C VAL A 31 -7.46 1.94 -5.05
N ALA A 32 -8.16 2.78 -5.80
CA ALA A 32 -9.27 3.58 -5.31
C ALA A 32 -10.56 2.77 -5.42
N ASP A 33 -11.05 2.25 -4.30
CA ASP A 33 -12.33 1.56 -4.24
C ASP A 33 -13.46 2.58 -4.11
N TYR A 34 -14.19 2.78 -5.20
CA TYR A 34 -15.37 3.65 -5.26
C TYR A 34 -16.71 2.89 -5.11
N SER A 35 -16.69 1.57 -4.84
CA SER A 35 -17.88 0.70 -4.91
C SER A 35 -19.01 1.08 -3.95
N ARG A 36 -18.67 1.68 -2.79
CA ARG A 36 -19.64 2.06 -1.73
C ARG A 36 -19.77 3.57 -1.54
N GLY A 37 -19.37 4.36 -2.53
CA GLY A 37 -19.41 5.82 -2.43
C GLY A 37 -18.57 6.36 -1.27
N SER A 38 -18.99 7.47 -0.68
CA SER A 38 -18.23 8.19 0.36
C SER A 38 -18.05 7.40 1.66
N GLU A 39 -18.97 6.51 2.01
CA GLU A 39 -18.95 5.79 3.29
C GLU A 39 -17.97 4.61 3.29
N GLY A 40 -17.67 4.05 2.11
CA GLY A 40 -16.77 2.91 1.98
C GLY A 40 -15.61 3.15 1.03
N TYR A 41 -15.33 4.42 0.70
CA TYR A 41 -14.17 4.79 -0.10
C TYR A 41 -12.89 4.34 0.60
N THR A 42 -12.06 3.60 -0.13
CA THR A 42 -10.73 3.25 0.35
C THR A 42 -9.69 3.53 -0.73
N TYR A 43 -8.53 4.04 -0.30
CA TYR A 43 -7.40 4.31 -1.16
C TYR A 43 -6.24 3.44 -0.70
N ASN A 44 -6.20 2.21 -1.20
CA ASN A 44 -5.33 1.16 -0.69
C ASN A 44 -4.05 1.08 -1.52
N TYR A 45 -2.92 1.15 -0.83
CA TYR A 45 -1.61 0.91 -1.40
C TYR A 45 -1.30 -0.58 -1.39
N TYR A 46 -1.05 -1.17 -2.55
CA TYR A 46 -0.48 -2.50 -2.68
C TYR A 46 0.94 -2.35 -3.18
N GLU A 47 1.88 -2.64 -2.31
CA GLU A 47 3.30 -2.36 -2.53
C GLU A 47 4.08 -3.67 -2.66
N ASP A 48 5.32 -3.61 -3.16
CA ASP A 48 6.16 -4.77 -3.50
C ASP A 48 5.45 -5.79 -4.42
N VAL A 49 4.68 -5.30 -5.40
CA VAL A 49 3.81 -6.13 -6.24
C VAL A 49 4.53 -6.74 -7.44
N THR A 50 4.25 -8.00 -7.73
CA THR A 50 4.66 -8.63 -9.00
C THR A 50 3.51 -8.61 -10.00
N PRO A 51 3.76 -8.75 -11.32
CA PRO A 51 2.68 -8.85 -12.31
C PRO A 51 1.64 -9.93 -11.95
N LYS A 52 2.10 -11.07 -11.44
CA LYS A 52 1.22 -12.15 -10.95
C LYS A 52 0.35 -11.66 -9.79
N ARG A 53 0.94 -10.99 -8.80
CA ARG A 53 0.22 -10.49 -7.63
C ARG A 53 -0.81 -9.42 -7.98
N VAL A 54 -0.49 -8.54 -8.94
CA VAL A 54 -1.44 -7.54 -9.44
C VAL A 54 -2.69 -8.20 -10.03
N VAL A 55 -2.52 -9.25 -10.84
CA VAL A 55 -3.65 -10.01 -11.40
C VAL A 55 -4.50 -10.64 -10.29
N GLU A 56 -3.86 -11.27 -9.31
CA GLU A 56 -4.58 -11.84 -8.15
C GLU A 56 -5.37 -10.79 -7.36
N ILE A 57 -4.80 -9.61 -7.15
CA ILE A 57 -5.48 -8.50 -6.46
C ILE A 57 -6.72 -8.06 -7.24
N VAL A 58 -6.60 -7.90 -8.57
CA VAL A 58 -7.72 -7.49 -9.43
C VAL A 58 -8.83 -8.55 -9.42
N GLU A 59 -8.49 -9.84 -9.50
CA GLU A 59 -9.46 -10.94 -9.41
C GLU A 59 -10.18 -10.99 -8.06
N MET A 60 -9.46 -10.75 -6.95
CA MET A 60 -10.05 -10.66 -5.61
C MET A 60 -11.01 -9.48 -5.53
N LEU A 61 -10.61 -8.30 -6.00
CA LEU A 61 -11.46 -7.11 -6.04
C LEU A 61 -12.71 -7.32 -6.91
N GLN A 62 -12.59 -8.04 -8.02
CA GLN A 62 -13.74 -8.36 -8.88
C GLN A 62 -14.76 -9.25 -8.19
N LYS A 63 -14.31 -10.14 -7.29
CA LYS A 63 -15.19 -10.97 -6.44
C LYS A 63 -15.82 -10.18 -5.29
N GLY A 64 -15.40 -8.94 -5.07
CA GLY A 64 -15.81 -8.11 -3.94
C GLY A 64 -14.99 -8.34 -2.66
N ASP A 65 -13.92 -9.14 -2.75
CA ASP A 65 -12.99 -9.34 -1.65
C ASP A 65 -12.09 -8.10 -1.50
N LYS A 66 -11.64 -7.85 -0.26
CA LYS A 66 -10.70 -6.76 0.06
C LYS A 66 -9.34 -7.34 0.40
N PRO A 67 -8.38 -7.36 -0.54
CA PRO A 67 -7.05 -7.85 -0.25
C PRO A 67 -6.36 -6.98 0.83
N PRO A 68 -5.45 -7.56 1.63
CA PRO A 68 -4.78 -6.81 2.68
C PRO A 68 -3.90 -5.69 2.07
N PRO A 69 -4.09 -4.44 2.50
CA PRO A 69 -3.27 -3.32 2.03
C PRO A 69 -1.87 -3.34 2.64
N GLY A 70 -0.91 -2.73 1.96
CA GLY A 70 0.51 -2.65 2.31
C GLY A 70 1.38 -3.52 1.42
N THR A 71 2.56 -3.86 1.93
CA THR A 71 3.51 -4.75 1.24
C THR A 71 2.89 -6.12 0.99
N GLN A 72 2.98 -6.57 -0.26
CA GLN A 72 2.60 -7.92 -0.66
C GLN A 72 3.78 -8.90 -0.51
N ASN A 73 4.94 -8.43 -0.04
CA ASN A 73 6.09 -9.26 0.29
C ASN A 73 6.07 -9.61 1.80
N PRO A 74 5.87 -10.89 2.17
CA PRO A 74 5.80 -11.30 3.57
C PRO A 74 7.15 -11.21 4.31
N ASN A 75 8.26 -11.15 3.58
CA ASN A 75 9.61 -11.09 4.16
C ASN A 75 9.98 -9.68 4.65
N ARG A 76 9.05 -8.72 4.53
CA ARG A 76 9.25 -7.31 4.85
C ARG A 76 8.14 -6.82 5.77
N ILE A 77 8.51 -5.98 6.73
CA ILE A 77 7.56 -5.30 7.60
C ILE A 77 7.31 -3.90 7.05
N LYS A 78 6.18 -3.67 6.37
CA LYS A 78 5.83 -2.37 5.77
C LYS A 78 7.01 -1.82 4.94
N ALA A 79 7.61 -0.70 5.35
CA ALA A 79 8.75 -0.04 4.72
C ALA A 79 10.14 -0.51 5.23
N GLY A 80 10.20 -1.57 6.03
CA GLY A 80 11.45 -2.11 6.56
C GLY A 80 12.33 -2.76 5.49
N PRO A 81 13.61 -3.04 5.79
CA PRO A 81 14.43 -3.87 4.92
C PRO A 81 13.87 -5.30 4.81
N GLU A 82 14.08 -5.91 3.66
CA GLU A 82 13.72 -7.31 3.44
C GLU A 82 14.63 -8.24 4.25
N GLY A 83 14.04 -9.27 4.87
CA GLY A 83 14.78 -10.19 5.75
C GLY A 83 14.79 -9.79 7.22
N GLY A 84 14.05 -8.74 7.59
CA GLY A 84 13.90 -8.26 8.97
C GLY A 84 14.63 -6.95 9.23
N ASN A 85 14.09 -6.15 10.14
CA ASN A 85 14.61 -4.81 10.41
C ASN A 85 16.03 -4.87 10.98
N ALA A 86 16.95 -4.05 10.46
CA ALA A 86 18.29 -3.89 11.01
C ALA A 86 18.35 -2.87 12.18
N THR A 87 17.30 -2.06 12.31
CA THR A 87 17.12 -1.04 13.36
C THR A 87 15.74 -1.21 14.01
N LEU A 88 15.44 -0.46 15.07
CA LEU A 88 14.18 -0.59 15.82
C LEU A 88 13.96 -2.00 16.41
N LEU A 89 15.02 -2.60 16.93
CA LEU A 89 15.03 -3.96 17.50
C LEU A 89 14.58 -4.02 18.96
N SER A 90 14.65 -2.90 19.67
CA SER A 90 14.32 -2.80 21.09
C SER A 90 12.95 -2.20 21.31
N GLU A 91 12.34 -2.49 22.46
CA GLU A 91 11.13 -1.81 22.89
C GLU A 91 11.35 -0.28 22.95
N PRO A 92 10.40 0.52 22.43
CA PRO A 92 10.49 1.97 22.50
C PRO A 92 10.49 2.44 23.96
N LYS A 93 11.48 3.26 24.31
CA LYS A 93 11.55 3.93 25.62
C LYS A 93 11.52 5.44 25.39
N PRO A 94 10.89 6.22 26.30
CA PRO A 94 10.95 7.67 26.21
C PRO A 94 12.43 8.10 26.23
N PRO A 95 12.86 8.92 25.27
CA PRO A 95 14.23 9.43 25.27
C PRO A 95 14.43 10.33 26.49
N PRO A 96 15.68 10.52 26.96
CA PRO A 96 15.97 11.56 27.92
C PRO A 96 15.65 12.92 27.29
N CYS A 97 14.57 13.55 27.73
CA CYS A 97 14.23 14.90 27.32
C CYS A 97 15.12 15.90 28.08
N ARG A 98 15.59 16.94 27.39
CA ARG A 98 16.24 18.08 28.05
C ARG A 98 15.22 18.76 28.97
N ASP A 99 15.59 18.97 30.22
CA ASP A 99 14.83 19.82 31.13
C ASP A 99 14.96 21.27 30.64
N LEU A 100 13.83 21.85 30.20
CA LEU A 100 13.79 23.23 29.70
C LEU A 100 13.81 24.26 30.84
N ASP A 101 13.47 23.84 32.07
CA ASP A 101 13.38 24.70 33.25
C ASP A 101 14.68 24.72 34.07
N ALA A 102 15.66 23.90 33.70
CA ALA A 102 16.96 23.80 34.37
C ALA A 102 17.98 24.90 33.96
N CYS A 103 17.54 26.01 33.34
CA CYS A 103 18.38 27.15 32.93
C CYS A 103 18.25 28.34 33.88
#